data_AF-X0W172-F1
#
_entry.id   AF-X0W172-F1
#
_cell.length_a   1.000
_cell.length_b   1.000
_cell.length_c   1.000
_cell.angle_alpha   90.00
_cell.angle_beta   90.00
_cell.angle_gamma   90.00
#
_symmetry.space_group_name_H-M   'P 1'
#
loop_
_entity.id
_entity.type
_entity.pdbx_description
1 polymer ?
#
loop_
_entity_poly.entity_id
_entity_poly.type
_entity_poly.pdbx_seq_one_letter_code
_entity_poly.pdbx_strand_id
1 'polypeptide(L)'
;GAVGERNTIISLKLLSKGKALPLKVLKSVYYWLYEDMRCRFPADIRLSHAEKAVLQRSFLIGQPVELGNFAVLRIALGMDLVFFMEKYGVEAALADDRALLLKLSLLLQHHGSLRALDSREEFS
;
A
#
# COMPACT_ATOMS: atom_id res chain seq x y z
N GLY A 1 -4.07 -33.90 -2.35
CA GLY A 1 -3.24 -32.91 -3.07
C GLY A 1 -3.38 -31.59 -2.35
N ALA A 2 -2.29 -30.99 -1.91
CA ALA A 2 -2.33 -29.78 -1.09
C ALA A 2 -2.86 -28.60 -1.90
N VAL A 3 -4.07 -28.15 -1.57
CA VAL A 3 -4.63 -26.86 -1.99
C VAL A 3 -3.95 -25.81 -1.11
N GLY A 4 -2.72 -25.41 -1.43
CA GLY A 4 -1.85 -24.74 -0.44
C GLY A 4 -1.04 -23.53 -0.89
N GLU A 5 -0.78 -23.31 -2.17
CA GLU A 5 0.30 -22.36 -2.55
C GLU A 5 -0.03 -21.53 -3.80
N ARG A 6 -1.10 -20.73 -3.77
CA ARG A 6 -1.35 -19.75 -4.84
C ARG A 6 -1.38 -18.32 -4.30
N ASN A 7 -0.22 -17.87 -3.83
CA ASN A 7 0.01 -16.44 -3.62
C ASN A 7 0.12 -15.77 -4.99
N THR A 8 -0.84 -14.92 -5.34
CA THR A 8 -0.75 -14.15 -6.58
C THR A 8 0.07 -12.90 -6.30
N ILE A 9 1.33 -12.91 -6.74
CA ILE A 9 2.18 -11.71 -6.67
C ILE A 9 1.89 -10.84 -7.88
N ILE A 10 1.39 -9.64 -7.65
CA ILE A 10 1.19 -8.63 -8.68
C ILE A 10 2.30 -7.59 -8.57
N SER A 11 2.92 -7.28 -9.71
CA SER A 11 3.89 -6.19 -9.83
C SER A 11 3.21 -4.96 -10.43
N LEU A 12 3.11 -3.89 -9.64
CA LEU A 12 2.47 -2.64 -10.04
C LEU A 12 3.52 -1.60 -10.41
N LYS A 13 3.44 -1.11 -11.65
CA LYS A 13 4.15 0.10 -12.08
C LYS A 13 3.28 1.31 -11.76
N LEU A 14 3.67 2.08 -10.76
CA LEU A 14 2.94 3.29 -10.37
C LEU A 14 3.40 4.49 -11.21
N LEU A 15 2.45 5.29 -11.68
CA LEU A 15 2.70 6.46 -12.51
C LEU A 15 2.24 7.73 -11.79
N SER A 16 2.99 8.81 -11.97
CA SER A 16 2.56 10.17 -11.61
C SER A 16 2.76 11.08 -12.81
N LYS A 17 1.68 11.75 -13.24
CA LYS A 17 1.67 12.59 -14.45
C LYS A 17 2.26 11.88 -15.69
N GLY A 18 1.93 10.60 -15.85
CA GLY A 18 2.40 9.76 -16.96
C GLY A 18 3.83 9.24 -16.85
N LYS A 19 4.59 9.61 -15.81
CA LYS A 19 5.96 9.12 -15.58
C LYS A 19 6.00 8.06 -14.50
N ALA A 20 6.81 7.02 -14.67
CA ALA A 20 7.00 5.99 -13.66
C ALA A 20 7.63 6.58 -12.39
N LEU A 21 7.10 6.18 -11.23
CA LEU A 21 7.69 6.58 -9.95
C LEU A 21 9.06 5.92 -9.78
N PRO A 22 10.09 6.67 -9.33
CA PRO A 22 11.42 6.12 -9.10
C PRO A 22 11.42 5.19 -7.87
N LEU A 23 12.40 4.29 -7.81
CA LEU A 23 12.52 3.32 -6.71
C LEU A 23 12.48 3.97 -5.32
N LYS A 24 13.16 5.11 -5.14
CA LYS A 24 13.16 5.85 -3.86
C LYS A 24 11.75 6.21 -3.39
N VAL A 25 10.88 6.64 -4.31
CA VAL A 25 9.48 6.97 -4.01
C VAL A 25 8.68 5.71 -3.70
N LEU A 26 8.89 4.63 -4.46
CA LEU A 26 8.22 3.36 -4.19
C LEU A 26 8.61 2.79 -2.82
N LYS A 27 9.84 3.00 -2.35
CA LYS A 27 10.26 2.64 -0.98
C LYS A 27 9.47 3.42 0.06
N SER A 28 9.28 4.73 -0.09
CA SER A 28 8.42 5.52 0.80
C SER A 28 6.99 4.99 0.82
N VAL A 29 6.41 4.71 -0.36
CA VAL A 29 5.07 4.12 -0.47
C VAL A 29 5.00 2.75 0.23
N TYR A 30 6.03 1.91 0.07
CA TYR A 30 6.15 0.64 0.77
C TYR A 30 6.10 0.81 2.30
N TYR A 31 6.88 1.75 2.86
CA TYR A 31 6.86 2.04 4.29
C TYR A 31 5.49 2.54 4.75
N TRP A 32 4.88 3.46 4.01
CA TRP A 32 3.56 4.00 4.36
C TRP A 32 2.43 2.96 4.29
N LEU A 33 2.55 1.94 3.43
CA LEU A 33 1.60 0.83 3.39
C LEU A 33 1.72 -0.07 4.64
N TYR A 34 2.91 -0.16 5.22
CA TYR A 34 3.15 -0.91 6.46
C TYR A 34 2.76 -0.12 7.73
N GLU A 35 2.98 1.20 7.76
CA GLU A 35 2.78 2.03 8.96
C GLU A 35 1.34 2.54 9.18
N ASP A 36 1.03 2.96 10.40
CA ASP A 36 -0.18 3.75 10.70
C ASP A 36 0.00 5.18 10.19
N MET A 37 -0.70 5.51 9.12
CA MET A 37 -0.56 6.80 8.44
C MET A 37 -1.56 7.85 8.91
N ARG A 38 -2.46 7.55 9.86
CA ARG A 38 -3.55 8.49 10.24
C ARG A 38 -3.04 9.85 10.69
N CYS A 39 -1.94 9.88 11.43
CA CYS A 39 -1.36 11.10 11.99
C CYS A 39 -0.42 11.84 11.02
N ARG A 40 -0.08 11.23 9.88
CA ARG A 40 0.82 11.80 8.88
C ARG A 40 0.07 12.68 7.87
N PHE A 41 -1.25 12.59 7.82
CA PHE A 41 -2.04 13.42 6.91
C PHE A 41 -2.19 14.84 7.47
N PRO A 42 -1.98 15.87 6.63
CA PRO A 42 -2.28 17.26 6.97
C PRO A 42 -3.68 17.45 7.57
N ALA A 43 -3.80 18.33 8.57
CA ALA A 43 -5.04 18.56 9.32
C ALA A 43 -6.20 19.14 8.46
N ASP A 44 -5.88 19.73 7.31
CA ASP A 44 -6.84 20.25 6.33
C ASP A 44 -7.46 19.14 5.46
N ILE A 45 -6.89 17.93 5.45
CA ILE A 45 -7.47 16.78 4.76
C ILE A 45 -8.53 16.12 5.64
N ARG A 46 -9.79 16.24 5.23
CA ARG A 46 -10.91 15.58 5.91
C ARG A 46 -11.03 14.11 5.46
N LEU A 47 -10.55 13.22 6.32
CA LEU A 47 -10.69 11.77 6.15
C LEU A 47 -11.96 11.25 6.83
N SER A 48 -12.74 10.44 6.12
CA SER A 48 -13.86 9.67 6.65
C SER A 48 -13.39 8.63 7.67
N HIS A 49 -14.33 8.10 8.47
CA HIS A 49 -14.02 7.05 9.43
C HIS A 49 -13.44 5.79 8.76
N ALA A 50 -13.98 5.42 7.59
CA ALA A 50 -13.50 4.26 6.82
C ALA A 50 -12.08 4.47 6.30
N GLU A 51 -11.75 5.67 5.79
CA GLU A 51 -10.40 5.99 5.33
C GLU A 51 -9.40 5.99 6.49
N LYS A 52 -9.78 6.53 7.66
CA LYS A 52 -8.94 6.45 8.86
C LYS A 52 -8.67 5.01 9.28
N ALA A 53 -9.70 4.15 9.29
CA ALA A 53 -9.54 2.73 9.61
C ALA A 53 -8.57 2.03 8.63
N VAL A 54 -8.67 2.35 7.33
CA VAL A 54 -7.77 1.80 6.32
C VAL A 54 -6.34 2.33 6.45
N LEU A 55 -6.15 3.62 6.78
CA LEU A 55 -4.82 4.20 6.99
C LEU A 55 -4.08 3.61 8.20
N GLN A 56 -4.82 3.14 9.21
CA GLN A 56 -4.25 2.46 10.38
C GLN A 56 -3.77 1.04 10.07
N ARG A 57 -4.36 0.38 9.07
CA ARG A 57 -4.07 -1.03 8.77
C ARG A 57 -2.67 -1.19 8.20
N SER A 58 -1.90 -2.12 8.77
CA SER A 58 -0.60 -2.53 8.25
C SER A 58 -0.77 -3.62 7.20
N PHE A 59 -0.09 -3.47 6.07
CA PHE A 59 -0.10 -4.47 5.01
C PHE A 59 1.28 -5.10 4.82
N LEU A 60 1.33 -6.42 4.73
CA LEU A 60 2.52 -7.17 4.39
C LEU A 60 2.65 -7.25 2.86
N ILE A 61 3.58 -6.49 2.30
CA ILE A 61 3.83 -6.42 0.86
C ILE A 61 5.30 -6.67 0.55
N GLY A 62 5.60 -7.02 -0.69
CA GLY A 62 6.97 -7.21 -1.14
C GLY A 62 7.71 -5.89 -1.29
N GLN A 63 9.01 -5.90 -1.00
CA GLN A 63 9.85 -4.73 -1.25
C GLN A 63 9.80 -4.33 -2.74
N PRO A 64 9.83 -3.01 -3.03
CA PRO A 64 9.93 -2.51 -4.40
C PRO A 64 11.19 -3.02 -5.10
N VAL A 65 11.08 -3.32 -6.39
CA VAL A 65 12.17 -3.86 -7.20
C VAL A 65 12.41 -2.97 -8.41
N GLU A 66 13.68 -2.76 -8.75
CA GLU A 66 14.11 -2.07 -9.96
C GLU A 66 14.25 -3.06 -11.12
N LEU A 67 13.61 -2.75 -12.25
CA LEU A 67 13.61 -3.56 -13.47
C LEU A 67 14.42 -2.88 -14.59
N GLY A 68 15.46 -2.12 -14.21
CA GLY A 68 16.31 -1.35 -15.12
C GLY A 68 15.71 0.00 -15.50
N ASN A 69 14.63 0.02 -16.29
CA ASN A 69 14.07 1.26 -16.83
C ASN A 69 13.00 1.90 -15.94
N PHE A 70 12.48 1.15 -14.97
CA PHE A 70 11.48 1.59 -14.01
C PHE A 70 11.50 0.65 -12.80
N ALA A 71 10.82 1.07 -11.73
CA ALA A 71 10.64 0.24 -10.55
C ALA A 71 9.17 -0.18 -10.40
N VAL A 72 8.95 -1.29 -9.70
CA VAL A 72 7.62 -1.85 -9.42
C VAL A 72 7.43 -2.08 -7.93
N LEU A 73 6.20 -1.87 -7.46
CA LEU A 73 5.74 -2.28 -6.15
C LEU A 73 5.18 -3.71 -6.26
N ARG A 74 5.66 -4.64 -5.42
CA ARG A 74 5.17 -6.02 -5.43
C ARG A 74 4.17 -6.22 -4.30
N ILE A 75 2.97 -6.64 -4.66
CA ILE A 75 1.90 -6.90 -3.71
C ILE A 75 1.53 -8.37 -3.83
N ALA A 76 1.47 -9.07 -2.70
CA ALA A 76 0.87 -10.39 -2.65
C ALA A 76 -0.63 -10.21 -2.40
N LEU A 77 -1.45 -10.43 -3.42
CA LEU A 77 -2.89 -10.51 -3.24
C LEU A 77 -3.26 -11.93 -2.81
N GLY A 78 -4.18 -12.03 -1.86
CA GLY A 78 -4.63 -13.30 -1.34
C GLY A 78 -3.57 -14.10 -0.56
N MET A 79 -2.63 -13.42 0.09
CA MET A 79 -1.61 -14.11 0.90
C MET A 79 -2.23 -14.82 2.12
N ASP A 80 -3.34 -14.30 2.67
CA ASP A 80 -4.17 -14.96 3.67
C ASP A 80 -5.32 -15.78 3.07
N LEU A 81 -5.54 -15.73 1.74
CA LEU A 81 -6.74 -16.28 1.09
C LEU A 81 -6.90 -17.79 1.39
N VAL A 82 -5.82 -18.57 1.34
CA VAL A 82 -5.93 -20.03 1.53
C VAL A 82 -6.28 -20.39 2.97
N PHE A 83 -5.67 -19.72 3.96
CA PHE A 83 -5.87 -20.02 5.38
C PHE A 83 -7.16 -19.39 5.94
N PHE A 84 -7.58 -18.23 5.43
CA PHE A 84 -8.79 -17.52 5.89
C PHE A 84 -10.06 -17.91 5.13
N MET A 85 -10.01 -18.28 3.84
CA MET A 85 -11.22 -18.66 3.09
C MET A 85 -11.92 -19.88 3.69
N GLU A 86 -11.15 -20.87 4.15
CA GLU A 86 -11.73 -22.07 4.81
C GLU A 86 -12.44 -21.73 6.11
N LYS A 87 -12.04 -20.67 6.81
CA LYS A 87 -12.52 -20.33 8.15
C LYS A 87 -13.53 -19.17 8.20
N TYR A 88 -13.46 -18.24 7.25
CA TYR A 88 -14.21 -16.98 7.28
C TYR A 88 -14.82 -16.56 5.94
N GLY A 89 -14.61 -17.34 4.87
CA GLY A 89 -15.19 -17.09 3.54
C GLY A 89 -14.39 -16.12 2.66
N VAL A 90 -14.74 -16.10 1.37
CA VAL A 90 -14.01 -15.37 0.30
C VAL A 90 -14.14 -13.85 0.43
N GLU A 91 -15.27 -13.37 0.92
CA GLU A 91 -15.59 -11.94 1.03
C GLU A 91 -14.67 -11.21 2.01
N ALA A 92 -14.32 -11.86 3.12
CA ALA A 92 -13.38 -11.32 4.11
C ALA A 92 -11.95 -11.22 3.54
N ALA A 93 -11.54 -12.21 2.73
CA ALA A 93 -10.21 -12.23 2.13
C ALA A 93 -10.06 -11.14 1.05
N LEU A 94 -11.11 -10.90 0.25
CA LEU A 94 -11.13 -9.81 -0.74
C LEU A 94 -11.26 -8.41 -0.11
N ALA A 95 -11.76 -8.32 1.13
CA ALA A 95 -11.87 -7.04 1.85
C ALA A 95 -10.50 -6.44 2.16
N ASP A 96 -9.49 -7.28 2.41
CA ASP A 96 -8.12 -6.83 2.68
C ASP A 96 -7.41 -6.35 1.42
N ASP A 97 -7.59 -7.03 0.29
CA ASP A 97 -7.10 -6.56 -1.01
C ASP A 97 -7.73 -5.20 -1.38
N ARG A 98 -9.03 -5.03 -1.13
CA ARG A 98 -9.74 -3.74 -1.34
C ARG A 98 -9.19 -2.65 -0.41
N ALA A 99 -8.96 -2.97 0.85
CA ALA A 99 -8.42 -2.01 1.82
C ALA A 99 -6.99 -1.58 1.45
N LEU A 100 -6.16 -2.50 0.95
CA LEU A 100 -4.82 -2.21 0.48
C LEU A 100 -4.85 -1.23 -0.70
N LEU A 101 -5.69 -1.50 -1.70
CA LEU A 101 -5.86 -0.61 -2.86
C LEU A 101 -6.39 0.77 -2.45
N LEU A 102 -7.30 0.83 -1.49
CA LEU A 102 -7.81 2.10 -0.96
C LEU A 102 -6.71 2.88 -0.21
N LYS A 103 -5.91 2.21 0.65
CA LYS A 103 -4.77 2.84 1.32
C LYS A 103 -3.77 3.39 0.30
N LEU A 104 -3.41 2.59 -0.70
CA LEU A 104 -2.51 3.00 -1.78
C LEU A 104 -3.05 4.22 -2.53
N SER A 105 -4.35 4.23 -2.86
CA SER A 105 -5.01 5.35 -3.53
C SER A 105 -4.91 6.63 -2.70
N LEU A 106 -5.24 6.58 -1.41
CA LEU A 106 -5.15 7.71 -0.49
C LEU A 106 -3.71 8.25 -0.39
N LEU A 107 -2.73 7.36 -0.22
CA LEU A 107 -1.32 7.73 -0.12
C LEU A 107 -0.82 8.40 -1.41
N LEU A 108 -1.21 7.89 -2.59
CA LEU A 108 -0.80 8.46 -3.86
C LEU A 108 -1.47 9.80 -4.15
N GLN A 109 -2.75 9.95 -3.83
CA GLN A 109 -3.49 11.21 -3.97
C GLN A 109 -2.85 12.33 -3.15
N HIS A 110 -2.31 12.00 -1.97
CA HIS A 110 -1.75 12.97 -1.03
C HIS A 110 -0.21 12.91 -0.91
N HIS A 111 0.46 12.17 -1.80
CA HIS A 111 1.91 11.93 -1.75
C HIS A 111 2.73 13.23 -1.67
N GLY A 112 2.32 14.27 -2.39
CA GLY A 112 3.01 15.56 -2.37
C GLY A 112 3.04 16.20 -0.99
N SER A 113 1.91 16.15 -0.27
CA SER A 113 1.79 16.70 1.08
C SER A 113 2.51 15.84 2.11
N LEU A 114 2.43 14.51 1.99
CA LEU A 114 3.13 13.57 2.87
C LEU A 114 4.65 13.76 2.77
N ARG A 115 5.19 13.85 1.55
CA ARG A 115 6.63 14.06 1.32
C ARG A 115 7.14 15.39 1.92
N ALA A 116 6.33 16.44 1.88
CA ALA A 116 6.72 17.73 2.43
C ALA A 116 6.90 17.69 3.96
N LEU A 117 6.18 16.80 4.66
CA LEU A 117 6.32 16.58 6.10
C LEU A 117 7.59 15.80 6.44
N ASP A 118 7.90 14.73 5.70
CA ASP A 118 9.13 13.96 5.90
C ASP A 118 10.38 14.83 5.72
N SER A 119 10.37 15.74 4.73
CA SER A 119 11.49 16.67 4.51
C SER A 119 11.64 17.74 5.59
N ARG A 120 10.65 17.95 6.46
CA ARG A 120 10.75 18.90 7.59
C ARG A 120 11.31 18.24 8.85
N GLU A 121 11.06 16.95 9.04
CA GLU A 121 11.65 16.17 10.14
C GLU A 121 13.16 15.96 9.98
N GLU A 122 13.70 15.97 8.75
CA GLU A 122 15.17 15.89 8.52
C GLU A 122 15.94 17.18 8.91
N PHE A 123 15.25 18.28 9.22
CA PHE A 123 15.85 19.58 9.59
C PHE A 123 15.42 20.10 10.98
N SER A 124 14.82 19.24 11.81
CA SER A 124 14.40 19.53 13.19
C SER A 124 15.28 18.78 14.19
#